data_AF-A0AAD6WLR3-F1
#
_entry.id   AF-A0AAD6WLR3-F1
#
_cell.length_a   1.000
_cell.length_b   1.000
_cell.length_c   1.000
_cell.angle_alpha   90.00
_cell.angle_beta   90.00
_cell.angle_gamma   90.00
#
_symmetry.space_group_name_H-M   'P 1'
#
loop_
_entity.id
_entity.type
_entity.pdbx_description
1 polymer ?
#
loop_
_entity_poly.entity_id
_entity_poly.type
_entity_poly.pdbx_seq_one_letter_code
_entity_poly.pdbx_strand_id
1 'polypeptide(L)'
;MRRAQSVRNYGRPSLAIGADDLGVLREGNESNEDVLRRQLIDKDRENDRLQTQVEALQAQLAQRPPIEHIQELEREHKSLGLLLDGTQRENERCMAEIERGKAREKMLERELTRLAGENWQSMLDIPPASAPTINGRSMLHQRSNTLGAMPSPVLSHAQSQNTTATPPSSEPPGPADGRFQLEQQQATLAHIEQVRMLIMGMEQRLQTREDKLVKSVERAESEGRRFEELRSEIANS
;
A
#
# COMPACT_ATOMS: atom_id res chain seq x y z
N MET A 1 -14.24 -3.30 -27.17
CA MET A 1 -15.63 -3.75 -27.42
C MET A 1 -15.62 -5.05 -28.22
N ARG A 2 -15.98 -6.19 -27.64
CA ARG A 2 -16.18 -7.45 -28.38
C ARG A 2 -17.64 -7.88 -28.22
N ARG A 3 -18.40 -7.85 -29.31
CA ARG A 3 -19.80 -8.34 -29.39
C ARG A 3 -19.77 -9.86 -29.38
N ALA A 4 -20.33 -10.48 -28.35
CA ALA A 4 -20.63 -11.91 -28.34
C ALA A 4 -21.92 -12.15 -29.14
N GLN A 5 -21.85 -12.97 -30.19
CA GLN A 5 -23.03 -13.43 -30.92
C GLN A 5 -23.64 -14.62 -30.17
N SER A 6 -24.88 -14.47 -29.71
CA SER A 6 -25.68 -15.56 -29.14
C SER A 6 -26.41 -16.26 -30.28
N VAL A 7 -25.98 -17.47 -30.61
CA VAL A 7 -26.68 -18.37 -31.54
C VAL A 7 -27.83 -19.02 -30.77
N ARG A 8 -29.05 -18.51 -30.96
CA ARG A 8 -30.29 -19.10 -30.42
C ARG A 8 -30.75 -20.23 -31.33
N ASN A 9 -30.41 -21.47 -30.98
CA ASN A 9 -31.08 -22.65 -31.54
C ASN A 9 -32.40 -22.88 -30.80
N TYR A 10 -33.51 -22.42 -31.39
CA TYR A 10 -34.84 -22.89 -30.99
C TYR A 10 -35.10 -24.24 -31.67
N GLY A 11 -34.84 -25.33 -30.95
CA GLY A 11 -35.36 -26.64 -31.34
C GLY A 11 -36.89 -26.61 -31.28
N ARG A 12 -37.53 -26.60 -32.43
CA ARG A 12 -38.99 -26.69 -32.61
C ARG A 12 -39.44 -28.08 -32.13
N PRO A 13 -40.18 -28.22 -31.00
CA PRO A 13 -40.74 -29.51 -30.63
C PRO A 13 -41.88 -29.79 -31.59
N SER A 14 -41.64 -30.71 -32.52
CA SER A 14 -42.66 -31.17 -33.44
C SER A 14 -43.62 -32.05 -32.65
N LEU A 15 -44.78 -31.51 -32.26
CA LEU A 15 -45.95 -32.28 -31.86
C LEU A 15 -46.44 -33.07 -33.08
N ALA A 16 -45.85 -34.23 -33.31
CA ALA A 16 -46.41 -35.24 -34.20
C ALA A 16 -47.55 -35.93 -33.45
N ILE A 17 -48.72 -35.29 -33.46
CA ILE A 17 -50.02 -35.95 -33.23
C ILE A 17 -50.32 -36.68 -34.56
N GLY A 18 -49.64 -37.81 -34.77
CA GLY A 18 -49.87 -38.71 -35.88
C GLY A 18 -50.85 -39.78 -35.43
N ALA A 19 -52.02 -39.80 -36.06
CA ALA A 19 -53.09 -40.76 -35.86
C ALA A 19 -52.58 -42.21 -35.96
N ASP A 20 -52.82 -43.01 -34.92
CA ASP A 20 -52.83 -44.46 -35.01
C ASP A 20 -54.26 -44.91 -34.74
N ASP A 21 -54.96 -45.11 -35.84
CA ASP A 21 -56.32 -45.59 -35.94
C ASP A 21 -56.23 -47.12 -36.03
N LEU A 22 -56.28 -47.80 -34.86
CA LEU A 22 -56.82 -49.16 -34.66
C LEU A 22 -56.42 -49.73 -33.30
N GLY A 23 -57.36 -49.63 -32.37
CA GLY A 23 -57.73 -50.78 -31.54
C GLY A 23 -56.75 -51.25 -30.48
N VAL A 24 -56.65 -50.51 -29.38
CA VAL A 24 -56.74 -51.12 -28.04
C VAL A 24 -57.46 -50.13 -27.13
N LEU A 25 -58.62 -50.51 -26.63
CA LEU A 25 -59.29 -49.88 -25.48
C LEU A 25 -58.35 -49.95 -24.28
N ARG A 26 -57.39 -49.04 -24.18
CA ARG A 26 -56.72 -48.75 -22.91
C ARG A 26 -57.71 -47.99 -22.06
N GLU A 27 -58.39 -48.70 -21.16
CA GLU A 27 -58.99 -48.12 -19.97
C GLU A 27 -57.87 -47.51 -19.12
N GLY A 28 -57.51 -46.28 -19.49
CA GLY A 28 -56.40 -45.50 -18.98
C GLY A 28 -56.19 -44.25 -19.84
N ASN A 29 -57.26 -43.80 -20.53
CA ASN A 29 -57.24 -42.66 -21.43
C ASN A 29 -57.15 -41.38 -20.60
N GLU A 30 -55.93 -40.97 -20.24
CA GLU A 30 -55.67 -39.54 -20.04
C GLU A 30 -56.19 -38.83 -21.31
N SER A 31 -57.16 -37.93 -21.13
CA SER A 31 -57.66 -37.12 -22.24
C SER A 31 -56.48 -36.31 -22.81
N ASN A 32 -56.48 -36.02 -24.11
CA ASN A 32 -55.53 -35.07 -24.70
C ASN A 32 -55.49 -33.75 -23.89
N GLU A 33 -56.62 -33.39 -23.29
CA GLU A 33 -56.75 -32.26 -22.38
C GLU A 33 -55.90 -32.39 -21.11
N ASP A 34 -55.81 -33.59 -20.51
CA ASP A 34 -55.01 -33.84 -19.30
C ASP A 34 -53.51 -33.80 -19.59
N VAL A 35 -53.10 -34.28 -20.77
CA VAL A 35 -51.71 -34.16 -21.25
C VAL A 35 -51.34 -32.68 -21.43
N LEU A 36 -52.22 -31.87 -22.02
CA LEU A 36 -52.00 -30.43 -22.19
C LEU A 36 -51.95 -29.69 -20.85
N ARG A 37 -52.82 -30.04 -19.89
CA ARG A 37 -52.77 -29.50 -18.52
C ARG A 37 -51.44 -29.80 -17.84
N ARG A 38 -50.94 -31.03 -17.97
CA ARG A 38 -49.65 -31.43 -17.38
C ARG A 38 -48.49 -30.68 -18.00
N GLN A 39 -48.46 -30.58 -19.33
CA GLN A 39 -47.45 -29.81 -20.05
C GLN A 39 -47.48 -28.32 -19.67
N LEU A 40 -48.68 -27.73 -19.50
CA LEU A 40 -48.82 -26.34 -19.06
C LEU A 40 -48.22 -26.14 -17.66
N ILE A 41 -48.54 -27.02 -16.71
CA ILE A 41 -47.97 -26.97 -15.35
C ILE A 41 -46.45 -27.12 -15.37
N ASP A 42 -45.92 -28.03 -16.18
CA ASP A 42 -44.46 -28.22 -16.30
C ASP A 42 -43.78 -26.99 -16.93
N LYS A 43 -44.45 -26.34 -17.88
CA LYS A 43 -43.99 -25.09 -18.49
C LYS A 43 -44.05 -23.91 -17.53
N ASP A 44 -45.10 -23.81 -16.70
CA ASP A 44 -45.20 -22.78 -15.67
C ASP A 44 -44.10 -22.95 -14.62
N ARG A 45 -43.84 -24.18 -14.17
CA ARG A 45 -42.72 -24.48 -13.26
C ARG A 45 -41.36 -24.18 -13.87
N GLU A 46 -41.19 -24.45 -15.16
CA GLU A 46 -39.97 -24.10 -15.89
C GLU A 46 -39.81 -22.56 -15.97
N ASN A 47 -40.90 -21.84 -16.22
CA ASN A 47 -40.92 -20.38 -16.26
C ASN A 47 -40.56 -19.78 -14.90
N ASP A 48 -41.16 -20.26 -13.81
CA ASP A 48 -40.84 -19.82 -12.44
C ASP A 48 -39.35 -20.04 -12.10
N ARG A 49 -38.78 -21.19 -12.51
CA ARG A 49 -37.35 -21.48 -12.33
C ARG A 49 -36.47 -20.50 -13.11
N LEU A 50 -36.80 -20.24 -14.37
CA LEU A 50 -36.06 -19.31 -15.21
C LEU A 50 -36.16 -17.89 -14.66
N GLN A 51 -37.33 -17.48 -14.18
CA GLN A 51 -37.54 -16.17 -13.58
C GLN A 51 -36.72 -16.01 -12.29
N THR A 52 -36.73 -17.03 -11.42
CA THR A 52 -35.87 -17.08 -10.22
C THR A 52 -34.39 -16.97 -10.61
N GLN A 53 -33.96 -17.65 -11.68
CA GLN A 53 -32.58 -17.59 -12.15
C GLN A 53 -32.21 -16.20 -12.71
N VAL A 54 -33.12 -15.56 -13.43
CA VAL A 54 -32.93 -14.19 -13.95
C VAL A 54 -32.78 -13.21 -12.79
N GLU A 55 -33.65 -13.28 -11.78
CA GLU A 55 -33.58 -12.43 -10.59
C GLU A 55 -32.26 -12.64 -9.83
N ALA A 56 -31.83 -13.90 -9.66
CA ALA A 56 -30.55 -14.22 -9.03
C ALA A 56 -29.35 -13.64 -9.81
N LEU A 57 -29.36 -13.72 -11.14
CA LEU A 57 -28.30 -13.15 -11.97
C LEU A 57 -28.31 -11.61 -11.96
N GLN A 58 -29.48 -10.99 -11.93
CA GLN A 58 -29.60 -9.53 -11.78
C GLN A 58 -29.06 -9.06 -10.43
N ALA A 59 -29.36 -9.79 -9.35
CA ALA A 59 -28.81 -9.51 -8.03
C ALA A 59 -27.27 -9.61 -8.02
N GLN A 60 -26.70 -10.64 -8.67
CA GLN A 60 -25.24 -10.77 -8.80
C GLN A 60 -24.61 -9.65 -9.63
N LEU A 61 -25.28 -9.20 -10.69
CA LEU A 61 -24.81 -8.09 -11.51
C LEU A 61 -24.86 -6.76 -10.74
N ALA A 62 -25.90 -6.54 -9.96
CA ALA A 62 -26.05 -5.34 -9.12
C ALA A 62 -25.00 -5.27 -8.01
N GLN A 63 -24.49 -6.42 -7.54
CA GLN A 63 -23.42 -6.48 -6.54
C GLN A 63 -22.03 -6.22 -7.11
N ARG A 64 -21.86 -6.15 -8.44
CA ARG A 64 -20.54 -5.90 -9.02
C ARG A 64 -20.11 -4.45 -8.76
N PRO A 65 -18.88 -4.23 -8.26
CA PRO A 65 -18.34 -2.88 -8.14
C PRO A 65 -18.34 -2.17 -9.50
N PRO A 66 -18.50 -0.84 -9.52
CA PRO A 66 -18.38 -0.06 -10.74
C PRO A 66 -16.97 -0.22 -11.32
N ILE A 67 -16.87 -0.23 -12.64
CA ILE A 67 -15.59 -0.39 -13.35
C ILE A 67 -14.57 0.70 -12.96
N GLU A 68 -15.05 1.89 -12.61
CA GLU A 68 -14.23 3.01 -12.15
C GLU A 68 -13.48 2.67 -10.86
N HIS A 69 -14.10 1.94 -9.94
CA HIS A 69 -13.46 1.50 -8.71
C HIS A 69 -12.33 0.49 -8.98
N ILE A 70 -12.54 -0.42 -9.93
CA ILE A 70 -11.51 -1.38 -10.36
C ILE A 70 -10.33 -0.63 -10.99
N GLN A 71 -10.60 0.35 -11.86
CA GLN A 71 -9.56 1.17 -12.49
C GLN A 71 -8.79 2.03 -11.48
N GLU A 72 -9.46 2.51 -10.44
CA GLU A 72 -8.80 3.22 -9.34
C GLU A 72 -7.86 2.32 -8.56
N LEU A 73 -8.30 1.12 -8.19
CA LEU A 73 -7.45 0.12 -7.55
C LEU A 73 -6.24 -0.27 -8.42
N GLU A 74 -6.42 -0.42 -9.73
CA GLU A 74 -5.32 -0.70 -10.66
C GLU A 74 -4.31 0.46 -10.72
N ARG A 75 -4.78 1.72 -10.72
CA ARG A 75 -3.92 2.90 -10.67
C ARG A 75 -3.16 3.00 -9.36
N GLU A 76 -3.83 2.78 -8.23
CA GLU A 76 -3.22 2.78 -6.91
C GLU A 76 -2.16 1.68 -6.79
N HIS A 77 -2.48 0.46 -7.21
CA HIS A 77 -1.54 -0.65 -7.22
C HIS A 77 -0.29 -0.33 -8.05
N LYS A 78 -0.46 0.28 -9.23
CA LYS A 78 0.66 0.75 -10.05
C LYS A 78 1.49 1.83 -9.34
N SER A 79 0.82 2.77 -8.68
CA SER A 79 1.48 3.83 -7.90
C SER A 79 2.29 3.26 -6.74
N LEU A 80 1.73 2.30 -6.00
CA LEU A 80 2.41 1.61 -4.91
C LEU A 80 3.61 0.81 -5.40
N GLY A 81 3.50 0.16 -6.56
CA GLY A 81 4.62 -0.53 -7.20
C GLY A 81 5.80 0.41 -7.48
N LEU A 82 5.54 1.60 -8.03
CA LEU A 82 6.59 2.59 -8.29
C LEU A 82 7.25 3.08 -6.99
N LEU A 83 6.47 3.28 -5.92
CA LEU A 83 6.99 3.69 -4.61
C LEU A 83 7.86 2.60 -3.97
N LEU A 84 7.42 1.34 -4.06
CA LEU A 84 8.17 0.19 -3.56
C LEU A 84 9.52 0.07 -4.28
N ASP A 85 9.54 0.14 -5.61
CA ASP A 85 10.75 0.09 -6.42
C ASP A 85 11.70 1.25 -6.08
N GLY A 86 11.16 2.46 -5.89
CA GLY A 86 11.94 3.62 -5.44
C GLY A 86 12.57 3.40 -4.07
N THR A 87 11.82 2.84 -3.13
CA THR A 87 12.27 2.56 -1.76
C THR A 87 13.35 1.47 -1.74
N GLN A 88 13.19 0.42 -2.55
CA GLN A 88 14.19 -0.66 -2.66
C GLN A 88 15.50 -0.12 -3.22
N ARG A 89 15.45 0.69 -4.29
CA ARG A 89 16.64 1.32 -4.87
C ARG A 89 17.37 2.21 -3.86
N GLU A 90 16.62 2.96 -3.05
CA GLU A 90 17.22 3.81 -2.02
C GLU A 90 17.84 2.99 -0.87
N ASN A 91 17.19 1.90 -0.45
CA ASN A 91 17.75 0.97 0.51
C ASN A 91 19.06 0.34 0.01
N GLU A 92 19.11 -0.07 -1.25
CA GLU A 92 20.33 -0.60 -1.87
C GLU A 92 21.47 0.43 -1.87
N ARG A 93 21.17 1.68 -2.22
CA ARG A 93 22.14 2.78 -2.15
C ARG A 93 22.66 3.00 -0.73
N CYS A 94 21.76 3.07 0.24
CA CYS A 94 22.12 3.24 1.65
C CYS A 94 23.01 2.08 2.16
N MET A 95 22.67 0.84 1.81
CA MET A 95 23.48 -0.32 2.15
C MET A 95 24.89 -0.23 1.54
N ALA A 96 24.99 0.16 0.27
CA ALA A 96 26.29 0.38 -0.40
C ALA A 96 27.11 1.50 0.27
N GLU A 97 26.47 2.58 0.72
CA GLU A 97 27.14 3.65 1.45
C GLU A 97 27.65 3.21 2.82
N ILE A 98 26.85 2.43 3.55
CA ILE A 98 27.25 1.82 4.83
C ILE A 98 28.46 0.92 4.62
N GLU A 99 28.46 0.07 3.59
CA GLU A 99 29.59 -0.80 3.25
C GLU A 99 30.85 -0.02 2.90
N ARG A 100 30.72 1.07 2.13
CA ARG A 100 31.84 1.98 1.83
C ARG A 100 32.38 2.64 3.10
N GLY A 101 31.50 3.04 4.01
CA GLY A 101 31.85 3.58 5.33
C GLY A 101 32.67 2.58 6.14
N LYS A 102 32.18 1.34 6.27
CA LYS A 102 32.88 0.24 6.97
C LYS A 102 34.23 -0.08 6.34
N ALA A 103 34.33 -0.07 5.01
CA ALA A 103 35.59 -0.31 4.32
C ALA A 103 36.64 0.77 4.63
N ARG A 104 36.21 2.04 4.67
CA ARG A 104 37.05 3.18 5.05
C ARG A 104 37.47 3.10 6.52
N GLU A 105 36.52 2.82 7.41
CA GLU A 105 36.79 2.62 8.84
C GLU A 105 37.85 1.55 9.06
N LYS A 106 37.67 0.37 8.47
CA LYS A 106 38.64 -0.72 8.53
C LYS A 106 40.02 -0.35 7.95
N MET A 107 40.09 0.55 6.97
CA MET A 107 41.38 1.06 6.47
C MET A 107 42.06 1.94 7.52
N LEU A 108 41.32 2.86 8.13
CA LEU A 108 41.84 3.76 9.16
C LEU A 108 42.26 2.99 10.43
N GLU A 109 41.48 1.99 10.85
CA GLU A 109 41.84 1.12 11.97
C GLU A 109 43.17 0.41 11.73
N ARG A 110 43.40 -0.12 10.52
CA ARG A 110 44.68 -0.75 10.16
C ARG A 110 45.84 0.24 10.22
N GLU A 111 45.64 1.47 9.75
CA GLU A 111 46.67 2.51 9.81
C GLU A 111 46.97 2.95 11.25
N LEU A 112 45.95 3.05 12.10
CA LEU A 112 46.12 3.32 13.53
C LEU A 112 46.90 2.19 14.22
N THR A 113 46.55 0.94 13.95
CA THR A 113 47.30 -0.22 14.43
C THR A 113 48.74 -0.20 13.94
N ARG A 114 48.98 0.18 12.68
CA ARG A 114 50.34 0.28 12.11
C ARG A 114 51.19 1.36 12.78
N LEU A 115 50.61 2.52 13.10
CA LEU A 115 51.33 3.67 13.64
C LEU A 115 51.46 3.66 15.16
N ALA A 116 50.42 3.23 15.88
CA ALA A 116 50.31 3.31 17.33
C ALA A 116 50.29 1.93 18.03
N GLY A 117 50.38 0.83 17.26
CA GLY A 117 50.32 -0.54 17.77
C GLY A 117 48.89 -1.02 18.06
N GLU A 118 48.74 -2.26 18.50
CA GLU A 118 47.42 -2.90 18.75
C GLU A 118 46.62 -2.22 19.87
N ASN A 119 47.30 -1.54 20.80
CA ASN A 119 46.67 -0.87 21.95
C ASN A 119 46.29 0.59 21.68
N TRP A 120 46.18 1.01 20.41
CA TRP A 120 45.86 2.40 20.06
C TRP A 120 44.55 2.90 20.67
N GLN A 121 43.55 2.02 20.84
CA GLN A 121 42.28 2.37 21.50
C GLN A 121 42.49 2.74 22.97
N SER A 122 43.26 1.92 23.71
CA SER A 122 43.59 2.18 25.11
C SER A 122 44.48 3.41 25.29
N MET A 123 45.38 3.67 24.34
CA MET A 123 46.27 4.85 24.39
C MET A 123 45.51 6.15 24.11
N LEU A 124 44.39 6.09 23.37
CA LEU A 124 43.52 7.22 23.07
C LEU A 124 42.30 7.32 24.01
N ASP A 125 42.21 6.47 25.03
CA ASP A 125 41.05 6.34 25.92
C ASP A 125 39.71 6.21 25.15
N ILE A 126 39.74 5.58 23.97
CA ILE A 126 38.55 5.34 23.16
C ILE A 126 37.88 4.08 23.71
N PRO A 127 36.64 4.17 24.24
CA PRO A 127 35.93 2.98 24.68
C PRO A 127 35.75 2.03 23.49
N PRO A 128 35.97 0.70 23.65
CA PRO A 128 35.77 -0.25 22.58
C PRO A 128 34.35 -0.06 22.03
N ALA A 129 34.22 0.07 20.71
CA ALA A 129 32.93 0.27 20.08
C ALA A 129 32.02 -0.90 20.45
N SER A 130 31.14 -0.68 21.42
CA SER A 130 30.15 -1.67 21.84
C SER A 130 29.37 -2.08 20.60
N ALA A 131 29.35 -3.38 20.31
CA ALA A 131 28.64 -3.95 19.17
C ALA A 131 27.25 -3.32 19.04
N PRO A 132 26.75 -3.05 17.82
CA PRO A 132 25.47 -2.41 17.64
C PRO A 132 24.39 -3.32 18.22
N THR A 133 23.83 -2.95 19.37
CA THR A 133 22.60 -3.54 19.87
C THR A 133 21.50 -3.17 18.89
N ILE A 134 21.20 -4.11 17.98
CA ILE A 134 20.04 -4.10 17.11
C ILE A 134 18.81 -4.28 18.02
N ASN A 135 18.43 -3.24 18.75
CA ASN A 135 17.12 -3.14 19.36
C ASN A 135 16.73 -1.66 19.40
N GLY A 136 16.01 -1.30 18.35
CA GLY A 136 15.03 -0.22 18.26
C GLY A 136 15.24 0.99 19.17
N ARG A 137 15.80 2.06 18.60
CA ARG A 137 15.23 3.42 18.66
C ARG A 137 16.11 4.37 17.87
N SER A 138 15.51 4.93 16.81
CA SER A 138 15.63 6.32 16.41
C SER A 138 16.83 7.08 17.02
N MET A 139 17.95 7.07 16.29
CA MET A 139 19.05 8.01 16.48
C MET A 139 18.93 9.01 15.33
N LEU A 140 18.21 10.10 15.55
CA LEU A 140 18.82 11.42 15.72
C LEU A 140 20.04 11.61 14.81
N HIS A 141 19.79 12.07 13.59
CA HIS A 141 20.73 12.96 12.92
C HIS A 141 20.72 14.30 13.65
N GLN A 142 21.42 14.37 14.78
CA GLN A 142 22.08 15.60 15.19
C GLN A 142 23.29 15.80 14.28
N ARG A 143 23.15 16.69 13.30
CA ARG A 143 24.30 17.42 12.75
C ARG A 143 24.01 18.91 12.86
N SER A 144 24.79 19.53 13.73
CA SER A 144 24.78 20.93 14.11
C SER A 144 25.09 21.85 12.91
N ASN A 145 24.33 22.95 12.78
CA ASN A 145 24.91 24.25 12.41
C ASN A 145 23.96 25.39 12.86
N THR A 146 24.30 25.97 14.02
CA THR A 146 24.24 27.40 14.39
C THR A 146 23.14 28.30 13.80
N LEU A 147 22.14 28.65 14.63
CA LEU A 147 21.77 30.01 15.09
C LEU A 147 20.28 30.04 15.50
N GLY A 148 20.01 30.50 16.72
CA GLY A 148 18.67 30.94 17.14
C GLY A 148 18.02 30.09 18.24
N ALA A 149 18.45 30.32 19.48
CA ALA A 149 17.73 29.91 20.67
C ALA A 149 16.40 30.70 20.79
N MET A 150 15.29 29.99 20.98
CA MET A 150 14.10 30.47 21.68
C MET A 150 13.57 29.32 22.55
N PRO A 151 13.41 29.50 23.86
CA PRO A 151 12.87 28.48 24.74
C PRO A 151 11.34 28.48 24.62
N SER A 152 10.73 27.29 24.68
CA SER A 152 9.30 27.17 24.97
C SER A 152 9.06 26.07 26.01
N PRO A 153 8.05 26.27 26.87
CA PRO A 153 8.05 25.71 28.21
C PRO A 153 7.50 24.29 28.24
N VAL A 154 8.07 23.54 29.18
CA VAL A 154 7.64 22.23 29.65
C VAL A 154 6.32 22.40 30.38
N LEU A 155 5.28 21.69 29.94
CA LEU A 155 4.06 21.48 30.72
C LEU A 155 3.96 19.99 31.06
N SER A 156 4.22 19.74 32.34
CA SER A 156 4.15 18.51 33.09
C SER A 156 2.70 18.12 33.44
N HIS A 157 2.28 16.90 33.09
CA HIS A 157 1.16 16.16 33.70
C HIS A 157 1.17 14.73 33.11
N ALA A 158 1.01 13.61 33.79
CA ALA A 158 0.98 13.26 35.20
C ALA A 158 1.26 11.75 35.33
N GLN A 159 1.70 11.36 36.52
CA GLN A 159 1.71 10.00 37.07
C GLN A 159 0.53 9.11 36.65
N SER A 160 0.81 7.84 36.38
CA SER A 160 -0.10 6.77 36.81
C SER A 160 0.67 5.51 37.17
N GLN A 161 0.48 5.12 38.44
CA GLN A 161 1.05 3.98 39.12
C GLN A 161 0.15 2.75 38.96
N ASN A 162 0.79 1.59 38.91
CA ASN A 162 0.41 0.28 39.48
C ASN A 162 -1.08 -0.08 39.70
N THR A 163 -1.49 -1.10 38.94
CA THR A 163 -2.01 -2.41 39.40
C THR A 163 -2.38 -2.56 40.89
N THR A 164 -3.67 -2.74 41.23
CA THR A 164 -4.18 -3.87 42.06
C THR A 164 -5.72 -3.95 41.96
N ALA A 165 -6.26 -5.15 42.19
CA ALA A 165 -7.59 -5.65 41.88
C ALA A 165 -8.76 -5.16 42.76
N THR A 166 -9.99 -5.10 42.20
CA THR A 166 -11.23 -5.76 42.70
C THR A 166 -12.45 -5.47 41.78
N PRO A 167 -13.33 -6.45 41.47
CA PRO A 167 -14.68 -6.23 40.92
C PRO A 167 -15.69 -6.10 42.08
N PRO A 168 -16.86 -5.42 41.96
CA PRO A 168 -17.98 -5.92 41.15
C PRO A 168 -18.96 -4.84 40.59
N SER A 169 -19.98 -5.35 39.91
CA SER A 169 -21.33 -4.80 39.72
C SER A 169 -21.69 -4.28 38.32
N SER A 170 -22.67 -5.01 37.78
CA SER A 170 -23.45 -4.81 36.57
C SER A 170 -24.32 -3.56 36.63
N GLU A 171 -24.00 -2.57 35.80
CA GLU A 171 -24.89 -1.47 35.42
C GLU A 171 -24.85 -1.31 33.89
N PRO A 172 -25.99 -1.16 33.20
CA PRO A 172 -26.02 -1.03 31.74
C PRO A 172 -25.59 0.39 31.32
N PRO A 173 -24.66 0.56 30.37
CA PRO A 173 -24.23 1.89 29.94
C PRO A 173 -25.30 2.53 29.05
N GLY A 174 -25.73 3.74 29.46
CA GLY A 174 -26.59 4.62 28.66
C GLY A 174 -25.86 5.27 27.48
N PRO A 175 -26.60 5.87 26.53
CA PRO A 175 -26.09 6.30 25.22
C PRO A 175 -25.46 7.71 25.26
N ALA A 176 -24.41 7.92 26.05
CA ALA A 176 -23.73 9.22 26.17
C ALA A 176 -22.33 9.31 25.51
N ASP A 177 -21.75 8.19 25.05
CA ASP A 177 -20.34 8.11 24.64
C ASP A 177 -20.03 8.50 23.17
N GLY A 178 -21.04 8.80 22.36
CA GLY A 178 -20.84 9.11 20.93
C GLY A 178 -20.13 10.45 20.67
N ARG A 179 -20.24 11.43 21.59
CA ARG A 179 -19.63 12.75 21.41
C ARG A 179 -18.11 12.74 21.58
N PHE A 180 -17.59 11.94 22.52
CA PHE A 180 -16.16 11.84 22.78
C PHE A 180 -15.41 11.16 21.63
N GLN A 181 -16.03 10.15 21.01
CA GLN A 181 -15.45 9.49 19.82
C GLN A 181 -15.38 10.41 18.60
N LEU A 182 -16.39 11.26 18.39
CA LEU A 182 -16.43 12.20 17.26
C LEU A 182 -15.33 13.28 17.37
N GLU A 183 -15.10 13.80 18.56
CA GLU A 183 -14.05 14.79 18.82
C GLU A 183 -12.65 14.18 18.69
N GLN A 184 -12.46 12.94 19.17
CA GLN A 184 -11.21 12.20 18.99
C GLN A 184 -10.92 11.87 17.51
N GLN A 185 -11.95 11.57 16.72
CA GLN A 185 -11.81 11.38 15.27
C GLN A 185 -11.40 12.68 14.58
N GLN A 186 -12.01 13.82 14.93
CA GLN A 186 -11.63 15.12 14.37
C GLN A 186 -10.20 15.52 14.75
N ALA A 187 -9.77 15.30 15.99
CA ALA A 187 -8.40 15.54 16.42
C ALA A 187 -7.39 14.68 15.65
N THR A 188 -7.75 13.42 15.35
CA THR A 188 -6.91 12.52 14.55
C THR A 188 -6.80 13.00 13.11
N LEU A 189 -7.90 13.45 12.51
CA LEU A 189 -7.89 14.01 11.15
C LEU A 189 -7.04 15.29 11.06
N ALA A 190 -7.16 16.20 12.03
CA ALA A 190 -6.34 17.40 12.08
C ALA A 190 -4.84 17.08 12.23
N HIS A 191 -4.50 16.05 13.02
CA HIS A 191 -3.11 15.60 13.17
C HIS A 191 -2.55 15.02 11.86
N ILE A 192 -3.35 14.21 11.14
CA ILE A 192 -2.97 13.67 9.83
C ILE A 192 -2.70 14.80 8.83
N GLU A 193 -3.55 15.83 8.82
CA GLU A 193 -3.39 16.97 7.93
C GLU A 193 -2.12 17.78 8.26
N GLN A 194 -1.81 17.97 9.55
CA GLN A 194 -0.57 18.60 9.98
C GLN A 194 0.67 17.83 9.53
N VAL A 195 0.67 16.50 9.68
CA VAL A 195 1.76 15.63 9.21
C VAL A 195 1.90 15.71 7.69
N ARG A 196 0.78 15.70 6.95
CA ARG A 196 0.78 15.83 5.49
C ARG A 196 1.39 17.15 5.03
N MET A 197 1.03 18.26 5.66
CA MET A 197 1.59 19.58 5.35
C MET A 197 3.10 19.65 5.67
N LEU A 198 3.54 19.01 6.76
CA LEU A 198 4.95 18.92 7.12
C LEU A 198 5.75 18.13 6.08
N ILE A 199 5.26 16.95 5.67
CA ILE A 199 5.90 16.11 4.65
C ILE A 199 6.03 16.89 3.34
N MET A 200 4.95 17.50 2.86
CA MET A 200 4.96 18.29 1.62
C MET A 200 5.96 19.47 1.71
N GLY A 201 6.02 20.15 2.86
CA GLY A 201 7.01 21.21 3.08
C GLY A 201 8.45 20.69 3.16
N MET A 202 8.67 19.48 3.67
CA MET A 202 9.99 18.84 3.69
C MET A 202 10.43 18.44 2.28
N GLU A 203 9.54 17.84 1.49
CA GLU A 203 9.78 17.46 0.09
C GLU A 203 10.17 18.67 -0.76
N GLN A 204 9.43 19.79 -0.63
CA GLN A 204 9.75 21.02 -1.37
C GLN A 204 11.15 21.56 -1.05
N ARG A 205 11.56 21.52 0.23
CA ARG A 205 12.89 21.96 0.66
C ARG A 205 13.98 21.01 0.18
N LEU A 206 13.72 19.70 0.16
CA LEU A 206 14.63 18.69 -0.37
C LEU A 206 14.85 18.90 -1.87
N GLN A 207 13.77 19.04 -2.64
CA GLN A 207 13.84 19.32 -4.08
C GLN A 207 14.66 20.58 -4.38
N THR A 208 14.42 21.67 -3.63
CA THR A 208 15.17 22.93 -3.80
C THR A 208 16.67 22.76 -3.52
N ARG A 209 17.03 21.90 -2.55
CA ARG A 209 18.43 21.61 -2.22
C ARG A 209 19.07 20.75 -3.29
N GLU A 210 18.35 19.76 -3.81
CA GLU A 210 18.79 18.91 -4.91
C GLU A 210 19.06 19.73 -6.17
N ASP A 211 18.14 20.61 -6.57
CA ASP A 211 18.32 21.51 -7.72
C ASP A 211 19.57 22.40 -7.56
N LYS A 212 19.84 22.88 -6.34
CA LYS A 212 21.04 23.67 -6.03
C LYS A 212 22.31 22.83 -6.10
N LEU A 213 22.26 21.59 -5.61
CA LEU A 213 23.39 20.67 -5.63
C LEU A 213 23.75 20.29 -7.07
N VAL A 214 22.75 19.93 -7.89
CA VAL A 214 22.91 19.64 -9.32
C VAL A 214 23.59 20.80 -10.04
N LYS A 215 23.09 22.03 -9.87
CA LYS A 215 23.72 23.23 -10.45
C LYS A 215 25.15 23.46 -9.97
N SER A 216 25.44 23.13 -8.72
CA SER A 216 26.80 23.24 -8.18
C SER A 216 27.75 22.20 -8.78
N VAL A 217 27.27 20.97 -8.98
CA VAL A 217 28.03 19.90 -9.63
C VAL A 217 28.28 20.25 -11.08
N GLU A 218 27.27 20.67 -11.84
CA GLU A 218 27.42 21.11 -13.23
C GLU A 218 28.45 22.23 -13.38
N ARG A 219 28.44 23.21 -12.46
CA ARG A 219 29.44 24.28 -12.44
C ARG A 219 30.85 23.72 -12.20
N ALA A 220 31.01 22.87 -11.19
CA ALA A 220 32.31 22.27 -10.86
C ALA A 220 32.85 21.40 -12.01
N GLU A 221 31.98 20.63 -12.67
CA GLU A 221 32.36 19.84 -13.86
C GLU A 221 32.76 20.73 -15.03
N SER A 222 32.05 21.85 -15.27
CA SER A 222 32.39 22.79 -16.33
C SER A 222 33.74 23.48 -16.09
N GLU A 223 34.04 23.84 -14.84
CA GLU A 223 35.34 24.37 -14.45
C GLU A 223 36.44 23.32 -14.59
N GLY A 224 36.16 22.07 -14.20
CA GLY A 224 37.06 20.93 -14.37
C GLY A 224 37.46 20.72 -15.84
N ARG A 225 36.49 20.75 -16.76
CA ARG A 225 36.75 20.65 -18.22
C ARG A 225 37.64 21.79 -18.72
N ARG A 226 37.37 23.03 -18.29
CA ARG A 226 38.20 24.19 -18.65
C ARG A 226 39.65 24.05 -18.18
N PHE A 227 39.86 23.56 -16.96
CA PHE A 227 41.22 23.32 -16.45
C PHE A 227 41.94 22.22 -17.21
N GLU A 228 41.23 21.18 -17.64
CA GLU A 228 41.80 20.09 -18.44
C GLU A 228 42.20 20.53 -19.85
N GLU A 229 41.39 21.40 -20.48
CA GLU A 229 41.71 22.05 -21.75
C GLU A 229 42.98 22.91 -21.63
N LEU A 230 43.05 23.82 -20.65
CA LEU A 230 44.23 24.65 -20.38
C LEU A 230 45.48 23.81 -20.12
N ARG A 231 45.35 22.71 -19.37
CA ARG A 231 46.46 21.79 -19.11
C ARG A 231 46.95 21.11 -20.37
N SER A 232 46.04 20.75 -21.28
CA SER A 232 46.36 20.14 -22.57
C SER A 232 47.08 21.12 -23.50
N GLU A 233 46.70 22.40 -23.50
CA GLU A 233 47.39 23.45 -24.28
C GLU A 233 48.83 23.68 -23.79
N ILE A 234 49.05 23.71 -22.47
CA ILE A 234 50.39 23.86 -21.88
C ILE A 234 51.28 22.65 -22.19
N ALA A 235 50.73 21.43 -22.13
CA ALA A 235 51.50 20.22 -22.40
C ALA A 235 51.92 20.06 -23.88
N ASN A 236 51.20 20.72 -24.79
CA ASN A 236 51.45 20.68 -26.23
C ASN A 236 52.27 21.89 -26.75
N SER A 237 52.64 22.83 -25.88
CA SER A 237 53.48 24.00 -26.20
C SER A 237 54.93 23.77 -25.79
#